data_AF-A0A7F8RMU8-F1
#
_entry.id   AF-A0A7F8RMU8-F1
#
_cell.length_a   1.000
_cell.length_b   1.000
_cell.length_c   1.000
_cell.angle_alpha   90.00
_cell.angle_beta   90.00
_cell.angle_gamma   90.00
#
_symmetry.space_group_name_H-M   'P 1'
#
loop_
_entity.id
_entity.type
_entity.pdbx_description
1 polymer ?
#
loop_
_entity_poly.entity_id
_entity_poly.type
_entity_poly.pdbx_seq_one_letter_code
_entity_poly.pdbx_strand_id
1 'polypeptide(L)' 'MPFFDVQKRLGLNLDHWMTIQSAEQPHKIPGRCHAFEKEWIECAHGIGGTRAEKECKIEFDDFVECLLRQKTVRSDGDGS' A
#
# COMPACT_ATOMS: atom_id res chain seq x y z
N MET A 1 13.59 -10.40 15.42
CA MET A 1 14.82 -9.60 15.28
C MET A 1 14.51 -8.17 15.73
N PRO A 2 15.36 -7.49 16.51
CA PRO A 2 15.11 -6.12 16.92
C PRO A 2 15.27 -5.15 15.74
N PHE A 3 14.35 -4.19 15.59
CA PHE A 3 14.41 -3.13 14.59
C PHE A 3 14.97 -1.85 15.22
N PHE A 4 16.22 -1.52 14.90
CA PHE A 4 16.86 -0.27 15.34
C PHE A 4 16.61 0.83 14.31
N ASP A 5 15.68 1.73 14.60
CA ASP A 5 15.28 2.81 13.71
C ASP A 5 16.31 3.97 13.70
N VAL A 6 17.51 3.70 13.18
CA VAL A 6 18.62 4.67 13.04
C VAL A 6 18.32 5.68 11.94
N GLN A 7 17.64 5.24 10.87
CA GLN A 7 17.28 6.10 9.74
C GLN A 7 16.39 7.27 10.17
N LYS A 8 15.32 6.99 10.93
CA LYS A 8 14.43 8.03 11.44
C LYS A 8 15.11 8.93 12.46
N ARG A 9 15.99 8.39 13.30
CA ARG A 9 16.74 9.18 14.31
C ARG A 9 17.74 10.15 13.70
N LEU A 10 18.41 9.76 12.61
CA LEU A 10 19.41 10.57 11.91
C LEU A 10 18.83 11.39 10.75
N GLY A 11 17.56 11.19 10.40
CA GLY A 11 16.92 11.86 9.25
C GLY A 11 17.47 11.39 7.90
N LEU A 12 18.03 10.18 7.83
CA LEU A 12 18.58 9.61 6.59
C LEU A 12 17.47 8.86 5.84
N ASN A 13 17.42 9.02 4.52
CA ASN A 13 16.52 8.28 3.64
C ASN A 13 17.34 7.27 2.82
N LEU A 14 17.62 6.09 3.40
CA LEU A 14 18.38 5.03 2.70
C LEU A 14 17.43 4.14 1.90
N ASP A 15 16.30 3.75 2.49
CA ASP A 15 15.34 2.80 1.90
C ASP A 15 13.91 3.34 1.77
N HIS A 16 13.52 4.36 2.55
CA HIS A 16 12.15 4.92 2.57
C HIS A 16 11.62 5.36 1.20
N TRP A 17 12.48 5.77 0.27
CA TRP A 17 12.07 6.17 -1.08
C TRP A 17 11.57 5.01 -1.96
N MET A 18 11.90 3.76 -1.63
CA MET A 18 11.52 2.57 -2.42
C MET A 18 10.44 1.71 -1.75
N THR A 19 10.01 2.03 -0.52
CA THR A 19 9.10 1.16 0.24
C THR A 19 7.66 1.16 -0.25
N ILE A 20 7.20 2.25 -0.86
CA ILE A 20 5.81 2.42 -1.32
C ILE A 20 5.78 2.73 -2.82
N GLN A 21 4.79 2.22 -3.55
CA GLN A 21 4.59 2.56 -4.97
C GLN A 21 4.02 3.97 -5.12
N SER A 22 3.45 4.51 -4.04
CA SER A 22 2.93 5.88 -3.98
C SER A 22 3.99 6.95 -3.69
N ALA A 23 5.26 6.57 -3.54
CA ALA A 23 6.37 7.51 -3.44
C ALA A 23 6.61 8.24 -4.77
N GLU A 24 7.38 9.32 -4.72
CA GLU A 24 7.79 10.05 -5.90
C GLU A 24 8.66 9.17 -6.80
N GLN A 25 8.09 8.75 -7.95
CA GLN A 25 8.79 7.97 -8.96
C GLN A 25 9.49 8.90 -9.97
N PRO A 26 10.60 8.47 -10.59
CA PRO A 26 11.20 9.17 -11.71
C PRO A 26 10.16 9.45 -12.79
N HIS A 27 10.14 10.67 -13.32
CA HIS A 27 9.16 11.14 -14.33
C HIS A 27 7.68 11.14 -13.87
N LYS A 28 7.41 11.08 -12.55
CA LYS A 28 6.05 11.11 -11.98
C LYS A 28 5.15 10.00 -12.53
N ILE A 29 5.73 8.84 -12.84
CA ILE A 29 5.00 7.69 -13.37
C ILE A 29 4.22 7.05 -12.21
N PRO A 30 2.89 7.01 -12.25
CA PRO A 30 2.11 6.36 -11.20
C PRO A 30 2.18 4.84 -11.36
N GLY A 31 2.26 4.12 -10.23
CA GLY A 31 2.04 2.68 -10.18
C GLY A 31 0.60 2.31 -10.57
N ARG A 32 0.37 1.05 -10.95
CA ARG A 32 -0.96 0.57 -11.38
C ARG A 32 -2.03 0.74 -10.29
N CYS A 33 -1.66 0.53 -9.03
CA CYS A 33 -2.56 0.62 -7.87
C CYS A 33 -2.27 1.84 -7.00
N HIS A 34 -1.69 2.90 -7.56
CA HIS A 34 -1.26 4.10 -6.84
C HIS A 34 -2.38 4.74 -6.00
N ALA A 35 -3.59 4.83 -6.54
CA ALA A 35 -4.74 5.43 -5.84
C ALA A 35 -5.13 4.63 -4.59
N PHE A 36 -5.37 3.31 -4.75
CA PHE A 36 -5.76 2.42 -3.66
C PHE A 36 -4.68 2.31 -2.58
N GLU A 37 -3.40 2.23 -2.98
CA GLU A 37 -2.29 2.21 -2.03
C GLU A 37 -2.22 3.50 -1.21
N LYS A 38 -2.43 4.65 -1.86
CA LYS A 38 -2.43 5.95 -1.19
C LYS A 38 -3.57 6.06 -0.18
N GLU A 39 -4.80 5.70 -0.56
CA GLU A 39 -5.96 5.71 0.33
C GLU A 39 -5.77 4.79 1.54
N TRP A 40 -5.24 3.59 1.32
CA TRP A 40 -4.94 2.66 2.40
C TRP A 40 -3.88 3.21 3.38
N ILE A 41 -2.79 3.79 2.86
CA ILE A 41 -1.74 4.39 3.70
C ILE A 41 -2.31 5.58 4.49
N GLU A 42 -3.09 6.46 3.85
CA GLU A 42 -3.71 7.61 4.51
C GLU A 42 -4.69 7.19 5.61
N CYS A 43 -5.45 6.11 5.42
CA CYS A 43 -6.30 5.52 6.45
C CYS A 43 -5.49 4.90 7.60
N ALA A 44 -4.46 4.10 7.27
CA ALA A 44 -3.67 3.34 8.26
C ALA A 44 -2.63 4.21 9.01
N HIS A 45 -2.41 5.44 8.57
CA HIS A 45 -1.39 6.31 9.14
C HIS A 45 -1.75 6.74 10.58
N GLY A 46 -0.96 6.27 11.56
CA GLY A 46 -1.03 6.71 12.95
C GLY A 46 -1.98 5.91 13.87
N ILE A 47 -2.78 4.98 13.33
CA ILE A 47 -3.71 4.15 14.12
C ILE A 47 -3.09 2.85 14.64
N GLY A 48 -1.92 2.45 14.11
CA GLY A 48 -1.19 1.23 14.47
C GLY A 48 -1.76 -0.03 13.81
N GLY A 49 -0.90 -1.03 13.56
CA GLY A 49 -1.25 -2.20 12.73
C GLY A 49 -2.48 -2.98 13.20
N THR A 50 -2.60 -3.21 14.51
CA THR A 50 -3.73 -4.00 15.08
C THR A 50 -5.09 -3.34 14.86
N ARG A 51 -5.13 -2.00 14.79
CA ARG A 51 -6.36 -1.24 14.57
C ARG A 51 -6.63 -1.05 13.08
N ALA A 52 -5.58 -0.78 12.31
CA ALA A 52 -5.65 -0.67 10.86
C ALA A 52 -6.25 -1.90 10.18
N GLU A 53 -5.98 -3.10 10.70
CA GLU A 53 -6.59 -4.35 10.20
C GLU A 53 -8.12 -4.37 10.27
N LYS A 54 -8.74 -3.62 11.20
CA LYS A 54 -10.19 -3.59 11.38
C LYS A 54 -10.83 -2.35 10.77
N GLU A 55 -10.22 -1.18 10.97
CA GLU A 55 -10.79 0.10 10.54
C GLU A 55 -10.54 0.36 9.05
N CYS A 56 -9.37 0.00 8.52
CA CYS A 56 -8.99 0.24 7.11
C CYS A 56 -9.08 -1.03 6.25
N LYS A 57 -10.01 -1.92 6.61
CA LYS A 57 -10.14 -3.23 5.96
C LYS A 57 -10.63 -3.11 4.52
N ILE A 58 -11.52 -2.15 4.25
CA ILE A 58 -12.14 -1.97 2.93
C ILE A 58 -11.08 -1.52 1.93
N GLU A 59 -10.31 -0.50 2.30
CA GLU A 59 -9.23 0.10 1.53
C GLU A 59 -8.13 -0.93 1.25
N PHE A 60 -7.82 -1.78 2.25
CA PHE A 60 -6.87 -2.87 2.07
C PHE A 60 -7.39 -3.95 1.12
N ASP A 61 -8.67 -4.34 1.24
CA ASP A 61 -9.28 -5.36 0.37
C ASP A 61 -9.33 -4.87 -1.10
N ASP A 62 -9.59 -3.59 -1.33
CA ASP A 62 -9.55 -2.96 -2.67
C ASP A 62 -8.12 -2.87 -3.22
N PHE A 63 -7.13 -2.54 -2.38
CA PHE A 63 -5.72 -2.57 -2.78
C PHE A 63 -5.27 -3.98 -3.18
N VAL A 64 -5.63 -5.00 -2.41
CA VAL A 64 -5.32 -6.41 -2.72
C VAL A 64 -6.03 -6.88 -3.99
N GLU A 65 -7.28 -6.47 -4.22
CA GLU A 65 -7.98 -6.76 -5.47
C GLU A 65 -7.29 -6.11 -6.66
N CYS A 66 -6.87 -4.85 -6.55
CA CYS A 66 -6.15 -4.18 -7.64
C CYS A 66 -4.85 -4.90 -8.04
N LEU A 67 -4.11 -5.43 -7.05
CA LEU A 67 -2.87 -6.18 -7.28
C LEU A 67 -3.11 -7.55 -7.91
N LEU A 68 -4.08 -8.31 -7.37
CA LEU A 68 -4.28 -9.71 -7.73
C LEU A 68 -5.34 -9.96 -8.80
N ARG A 69 -6.27 -9.01 -8.99
CA ARG A 69 -7.40 -9.06 -9.94
C ARG A 69 -8.25 -10.33 -9.83
N GLN A 70 -8.39 -10.88 -8.62
CA GLN A 70 -9.09 -12.15 -8.42
C GLN A 70 -10.60 -12.03 -8.68
N LYS A 71 -11.24 -10.94 -8.22
CA LYS A 71 -12.68 -10.74 -8.41
C LYS A 71 -12.99 -10.44 -9.88
N THR A 72 -12.18 -9.59 -10.51
CA THR A 72 -12.31 -9.24 -11.93
C THR A 72 -12.18 -10.46 -12.84
N VAL A 73 -11.14 -11.28 -12.68
CA VAL A 73 -10.98 -12.51 -13.50
C VAL A 73 -12.13 -13.50 -13.28
N ARG A 74 -12.65 -13.61 -12.06
CA ARG A 74 -13.74 -14.54 -11.74
C ARG A 74 -15.08 -14.07 -12.30
N SER A 75 -15.34 -12.76 -12.34
CA SER A 75 -16.55 -12.20 -12.97
C SER A 75 -16.56 -12.35 -14.49
N ASP A 76 -15.40 -12.28 -15.14
CA ASP A 76 -15.28 -12.51 -16.59
C ASP A 76 -15.35 -14.00 -16.96
N GLY A 77 -14.92 -14.89 -16.06
CA GLY A 77 -14.89 -16.35 -16.27
C GLY A 77 -16.22 -17.08 -16.11
N ASP A 78 -17.23 -16.49 -15.45
CA ASP A 78 -18.59 -17.06 -15.32
C ASP A 78 -19.46 -16.81 -16.57
N GLY A 79 -18.93 -16.09 -17.57
CA GLY A 79 -19.60 -15.76 -18.83
C GLY A 79 -19.03 -16.45 -20.08
N SER A 80 -18.12 -17.43 -19.93
CA SER A 80 -17.53 -18.20 -21.05
C SER A 80 -17.86 -19.68 -20.97
#